data_AF-A0A2M8PM61-F1
#
_entry.id   AF-A0A2M8PM61-F1
#
_cell.length_a   1.000
_cell.length_b   1.000
_cell.length_c   1.000
_cell.angle_alpha   90.00
_cell.angle_beta   90.00
_cell.angle_gamma   90.00
#
_symmetry.space_group_name_H-M   'P 1'
#
loop_
_entity.id
_entity.type
_entity.pdbx_description
1 polymer ?
#
loop_
_entity_poly.entity_id
_entity_poly.type
_entity_poly.pdbx_seq_one_letter_code
_entity_poly.pdbx_strand_id
1 'polypeptide(L)'
;MLGKSTPIDTSLEFMRSVDGGSPERLRFRVNAVSCLRKGRRSITITLRSIPTTPPTYQTLGVEDEIIEACLKSSQGICLVAGATGHGKSTLLASILRGLLEVNEGAENLVTIEHPIEFVYDDVNKGSALVTQMEVGRDIASFSKGVENALRMAPTTILIGESRDQETITKTIEAGNTGHLAYSTLHANSVSASIARMVSACDVEIQNKIKVDLIDALKLIVAQRLL
;
A
#
# COMPACT_ATOMS: atom_id res chain seq x y z
N MET A 1 17.29 -21.13 9.58
CA MET A 1 17.03 -19.91 8.78
C MET A 1 17.55 -18.64 9.45
N LEU A 2 17.35 -18.41 10.75
CA LEU A 2 17.93 -17.28 11.48
C LEU A 2 19.43 -17.50 11.77
N GLY A 3 20.30 -16.97 10.90
CA GLY A 3 21.75 -17.18 10.99
C GLY A 3 22.52 -16.83 9.72
N LYS A 4 21.81 -16.73 8.60
CA LYS A 4 22.19 -15.85 7.49
C LYS A 4 21.71 -14.45 7.88
N SER A 5 22.48 -13.42 7.60
CA SER A 5 22.34 -12.03 8.08
C SER A 5 21.02 -11.31 7.76
N THR A 6 19.99 -12.03 7.34
CA THR A 6 18.71 -11.51 6.89
C THR A 6 17.66 -11.70 7.99
N PRO A 7 17.04 -10.62 8.49
CA PRO A 7 15.92 -10.73 9.43
C PRO A 7 14.70 -11.37 8.75
N ILE A 8 13.81 -12.00 9.52
CA ILE A 8 12.48 -12.37 9.05
C ILE A 8 11.57 -11.16 9.28
N ASP A 9 10.87 -10.70 8.24
CA ASP A 9 9.77 -9.72 8.32
C ASP A 9 8.66 -10.20 7.39
N THR A 10 7.56 -10.70 7.95
CA THR A 10 6.45 -11.30 7.19
C THR A 10 5.13 -11.16 7.94
N SER A 11 4.02 -11.50 7.29
CA SER A 11 2.70 -11.60 7.89
C SER A 11 2.37 -13.06 8.23
N LEU A 12 1.77 -13.30 9.40
CA LEU A 12 1.19 -14.60 9.79
C LEU A 12 -0.31 -14.45 10.02
N GLU A 13 -1.08 -15.44 9.57
CA GLU A 13 -2.52 -15.51 9.74
C GLU A 13 -2.92 -16.85 10.38
N PHE A 14 -3.85 -16.79 11.34
CA PHE A 14 -4.44 -17.96 11.97
C PHE A 14 -5.95 -17.81 12.03
N MET A 15 -6.66 -18.91 11.75
CA MET A 15 -8.10 -19.00 11.96
C MET A 15 -8.35 -19.64 13.33
N ARG A 16 -8.92 -18.87 14.26
CA ARG A 16 -9.29 -19.33 15.59
C ARG A 16 -10.76 -19.73 15.60
N SER A 17 -11.05 -20.99 15.90
CA SER A 17 -12.42 -21.43 16.17
C SER A 17 -12.95 -20.75 17.44
N VAL A 18 -14.17 -20.22 17.35
CA VAL A 18 -14.88 -19.61 18.48
C VAL A 18 -16.15 -20.43 18.72
N ASP A 19 -16.34 -20.91 19.95
CA ASP A 19 -17.50 -21.73 20.30
C ASP A 19 -18.80 -20.96 20.05
N GLY A 20 -19.65 -21.50 19.17
CA GLY A 20 -20.94 -20.90 18.80
C GLY A 20 -20.85 -19.68 17.88
N GLY A 21 -19.68 -19.37 17.30
CA GLY A 21 -19.47 -18.22 16.41
C GLY A 21 -18.78 -18.57 15.09
N SER A 22 -18.69 -17.59 14.20
CA SER A 22 -17.83 -17.68 13.02
C SER A 22 -16.35 -17.70 13.44
N PRO A 23 -15.47 -18.41 12.70
CA PRO A 23 -14.04 -18.38 12.95
C PRO A 23 -13.49 -16.95 12.99
N GLU A 24 -12.65 -16.64 13.97
CA GLU A 24 -11.99 -15.35 14.11
C GLU A 24 -10.64 -15.39 13.38
N ARG A 25 -10.43 -14.43 12.47
CA ARG A 25 -9.15 -14.28 11.76
C ARG A 25 -8.20 -13.42 12.59
N LEU A 26 -7.06 -13.99 12.99
CA LEU A 26 -6.00 -13.29 13.73
C LEU A 26 -4.78 -13.10 12.82
N ARG A 27 -4.40 -11.84 12.60
CA ARG A 27 -3.25 -11.48 11.75
C ARG A 27 -2.16 -10.80 12.57
N PHE A 28 -0.91 -11.17 12.32
CA PHE A 28 0.26 -10.61 13.00
C PHE A 28 1.36 -10.26 12.01
N ARG A 29 2.00 -9.11 12.22
CA ARG A 29 3.30 -8.81 11.62
C ARG A 29 4.35 -9.42 12.51
N VAL A 30 5.16 -10.29 11.93
CA VAL A 30 6.20 -11.03 12.65
C VAL A 30 7.55 -10.53 12.18
N ASN A 31 8.31 -9.98 13.11
CA ASN A 31 9.71 -9.66 12.92
C ASN A 31 10.56 -10.58 13.81
N ALA A 32 11.56 -11.26 13.22
CA ALA A 32 12.50 -12.07 13.98
C ALA A 32 13.95 -11.76 13.59
N VAL A 33 14.79 -11.52 14.60
CA VAL A 33 16.18 -11.14 14.44
C VAL A 33 17.09 -11.96 15.34
N SER A 34 18.24 -12.37 14.80
CA SER A 34 19.34 -12.93 15.60
C SER A 34 20.00 -11.80 16.38
N CYS A 35 20.22 -11.99 17.68
CA CYS A 35 20.85 -11.00 18.54
C CYS A 35 21.79 -11.66 19.57
N LEU A 36 22.52 -10.85 20.31
CA LEU A 36 23.29 -11.29 21.47
C LEU A 36 22.60 -10.80 22.74
N ARG A 37 22.29 -11.71 23.66
CA ARG A 37 21.70 -11.35 24.96
C ARG A 37 22.51 -12.03 26.06
N LYS A 38 23.04 -11.24 27.00
CA LYS A 38 23.94 -11.71 28.09
C LYS A 38 25.09 -12.60 27.58
N GLY A 39 25.74 -12.19 26.50
CA GLY A 39 26.89 -12.91 25.91
C GLY A 39 26.54 -14.21 25.17
N ARG A 40 25.25 -14.54 25.00
CA ARG A 40 24.80 -15.75 24.30
C ARG A 40 24.02 -15.41 23.05
N ARG A 41 24.26 -16.16 21.97
CA ARG A 41 23.49 -16.07 20.74
C ARG A 41 22.02 -16.36 21.07
N SER A 42 21.16 -15.41 20.72
CA SER A 42 19.75 -15.40 21.07
C SER A 42 18.92 -14.96 19.86
N ILE A 43 17.61 -15.07 19.97
CA ILE A 43 16.65 -14.59 18.97
C ILE A 43 15.67 -13.67 19.68
N THR A 44 15.33 -12.55 19.06
CA THR A 44 14.19 -11.70 19.46
C THR A 44 13.11 -11.83 18.40
N ILE A 45 11.89 -12.10 18.84
CA ILE A 45 10.71 -12.19 17.97
C ILE A 45 9.69 -11.16 18.48
N THR A 46 9.20 -10.33 17.57
CA THR A 46 8.16 -9.34 17.84
C THR A 46 6.94 -9.69 17.00
N LEU A 47 5.80 -9.89 17.67
CA LEU A 47 4.50 -10.04 17.02
C LEU A 47 3.68 -8.78 17.31
N ARG A 48 3.20 -8.12 16.26
CA ARG A 48 2.25 -7.01 16.35
C ARG A 48 0.95 -7.43 15.69
N SER A 49 -0.17 -7.32 16.39
CA SER A 49 -1.47 -7.54 15.76
C SER A 49 -1.66 -6.55 14.62
N ILE A 50 -2.22 -7.03 13.51
CA ILE A 50 -2.61 -6.19 12.38
C ILE A 50 -4.14 -6.24 12.30
N PRO A 51 -4.83 -5.09 12.21
CA PRO A 51 -6.25 -5.08 11.91
C PRO A 51 -6.52 -5.86 10.63
N THR A 52 -7.65 -6.58 10.58
CA THR A 52 -8.04 -7.35 9.40
C THR A 52 -8.70 -6.44 8.38
N THR A 53 -9.84 -5.86 8.74
CA THR A 53 -10.69 -5.08 7.84
C THR A 53 -10.30 -3.59 7.86
N PRO A 54 -10.16 -2.93 6.70
CA PRO A 54 -9.94 -1.49 6.64
C PRO A 54 -11.06 -0.72 7.36
N PRO A 55 -10.76 0.38 8.08
CA PRO A 55 -11.80 1.26 8.61
C PRO A 55 -12.56 1.96 7.47
N THR A 56 -13.79 2.41 7.73
CA THR A 56 -14.50 3.29 6.78
C THR A 56 -13.93 4.70 6.85
N TYR A 57 -13.91 5.43 5.74
CA TYR A 57 -13.26 6.74 5.69
C TYR A 57 -13.96 7.77 6.59
N GLN A 58 -15.27 7.62 6.83
CA GLN A 58 -16.03 8.44 7.77
C GLN A 58 -15.52 8.34 9.21
N THR A 59 -14.93 7.20 9.59
CA THR A 59 -14.37 7.01 10.95
C THR A 59 -12.98 7.62 11.12
N LEU A 60 -12.31 7.99 10.02
CA LEU A 60 -10.97 8.56 10.06
C LEU A 60 -10.94 10.06 10.34
N GLY A 61 -12.08 10.75 10.17
CA GLY A 61 -12.15 12.22 10.33
C GLY A 61 -11.35 12.98 9.28
N VAL A 62 -11.20 12.40 8.09
CA VAL A 62 -10.57 13.06 6.92
C VAL A 62 -11.62 13.92 6.22
N GLU A 63 -11.20 15.06 5.68
CA GLU A 63 -12.06 15.97 4.94
C GLU A 63 -12.69 15.29 3.71
N ASP A 64 -13.99 15.50 3.52
CA ASP A 64 -14.76 14.84 2.46
C ASP A 64 -14.18 15.16 1.07
N GLU A 65 -13.67 16.36 0.83
CA GLU A 65 -13.08 16.75 -0.45
C GLU A 65 -11.87 15.89 -0.84
N ILE A 66 -11.07 15.44 0.15
CA ILE A 66 -9.93 14.55 -0.07
C ILE A 66 -10.41 13.18 -0.53
N ILE A 67 -11.44 12.65 0.15
CA ILE A 67 -12.04 11.37 -0.19
C ILE A 67 -12.71 11.43 -1.55
N GLU A 68 -13.52 12.45 -1.81
CA GLU A 68 -14.21 12.62 -3.08
C GLU A 68 -13.24 12.74 -4.26
N ALA A 69 -12.13 13.47 -4.11
CA ALA A 69 -11.09 13.56 -5.13
C ALA A 69 -10.50 12.19 -5.49
N CYS A 70 -10.39 11.29 -4.50
CA CYS A 70 -9.94 9.92 -4.73
C CYS A 70 -11.03 9.06 -5.38
N LEU A 71 -12.27 9.13 -4.89
CA LEU A 71 -13.37 8.25 -5.34
C LEU A 71 -13.91 8.61 -6.73
N LYS A 72 -13.90 9.89 -7.12
CA LYS A 72 -14.44 10.37 -8.40
C LYS A 72 -13.42 10.33 -9.54
N SER A 73 -12.16 10.03 -9.23
CA SER A 73 -11.10 9.96 -10.24
C SER A 73 -11.19 8.65 -11.01
N SER A 74 -11.24 8.71 -12.34
CA SER A 74 -11.20 7.51 -13.20
C SER A 74 -9.80 7.06 -13.58
N GLN A 75 -8.80 7.94 -13.44
CA GLN A 75 -7.39 7.67 -13.76
C GLN A 75 -6.46 8.68 -13.08
N GLY A 76 -5.17 8.37 -13.04
CA GLY A 76 -4.11 9.21 -12.51
C GLY A 76 -3.57 8.71 -11.18
N ILE A 77 -2.82 9.56 -10.46
CA ILE A 77 -2.08 9.16 -9.25
C ILE A 77 -2.57 9.92 -8.02
N CYS A 78 -2.90 9.17 -6.97
CA CYS A 78 -3.15 9.69 -5.63
C CYS A 78 -2.04 9.23 -4.67
N LEU A 79 -1.36 10.19 -4.04
CA LEU A 79 -0.22 9.93 -3.17
C LEU A 79 -0.55 10.28 -1.73
N VAL A 80 -0.21 9.39 -0.80
CA VAL A 80 -0.24 9.67 0.64
C VAL A 80 1.18 9.66 1.19
N ALA A 81 1.65 10.80 1.67
CA ALA A 81 2.98 11.02 2.19
C ALA A 81 3.00 11.14 3.72
N GLY A 82 4.08 10.71 4.35
CA GLY A 82 4.25 10.79 5.80
C GLY A 82 5.29 9.81 6.35
N ALA A 83 5.71 10.00 7.60
CA ALA A 83 6.63 9.09 8.27
C ALA A 83 5.98 7.72 8.54
N THR A 84 6.78 6.74 8.92
CA THR A 84 6.28 5.44 9.38
C THR A 84 5.41 5.64 10.62
N GLY A 85 4.28 4.92 10.69
CA GLY A 85 3.35 5.05 11.80
C GLY A 85 2.40 6.23 11.70
N HIS A 86 2.49 7.10 10.70
CA HIS A 86 1.54 8.21 10.50
C HIS A 86 0.19 7.79 9.89
N GLY A 87 -0.11 6.49 9.74
CA GLY A 87 -1.43 6.03 9.26
C GLY A 87 -1.68 6.08 7.75
N LYS A 88 -0.63 6.19 6.92
CA LYS A 88 -0.75 6.25 5.44
C LYS A 88 -1.50 5.05 4.85
N SER A 89 -1.07 3.83 5.21
CA SER A 89 -1.68 2.60 4.73
C SER A 89 -3.13 2.50 5.19
N THR A 90 -3.43 2.94 6.41
CA THR A 90 -4.80 2.98 6.95
C THR A 90 -5.69 3.90 6.12
N LEU A 91 -5.21 5.10 5.76
CA LEU A 91 -5.96 6.03 4.91
C LEU A 91 -6.21 5.43 3.52
N LEU A 92 -5.16 4.92 2.86
CA LEU A 92 -5.32 4.32 1.54
C LEU A 92 -6.24 3.10 1.57
N ALA A 93 -6.09 2.21 2.55
CA ALA A 93 -6.97 1.04 2.68
C ALA A 93 -8.43 1.45 2.89
N SER A 94 -8.67 2.56 3.59
CA SER A 94 -10.00 3.12 3.80
C SER A 94 -10.61 3.73 2.54
N ILE A 95 -9.81 4.44 1.74
CA ILE A 95 -10.21 4.95 0.43
C ILE A 95 -10.54 3.81 -0.53
N LEU A 96 -9.69 2.78 -0.59
CA LEU A 96 -9.91 1.60 -1.43
C LEU A 96 -11.16 0.83 -1.01
N ARG A 97 -11.40 0.71 0.31
CA ARG A 97 -12.66 0.19 0.82
C ARG A 97 -13.86 0.99 0.30
N GLY A 98 -13.77 2.33 0.35
CA GLY A 98 -14.81 3.21 -0.19
C GLY A 98 -15.06 3.00 -1.69
N LEU A 99 -14.01 2.87 -2.50
CA LEU A 99 -14.15 2.55 -3.94
C LEU A 99 -14.90 1.23 -4.16
N LEU A 100 -14.51 0.18 -3.43
CA LEU A 100 -15.15 -1.13 -3.53
C LEU A 100 -16.62 -1.09 -3.12
N GLU A 101 -16.95 -0.31 -2.08
CA GLU A 101 -18.32 -0.17 -1.56
C GLU A 101 -19.21 0.68 -2.49
N VAL A 102 -18.67 1.72 -3.13
CA VAL A 102 -19.45 2.67 -3.97
C VAL A 102 -19.67 2.17 -5.39
N ASN A 103 -18.70 1.45 -5.97
CA ASN A 103 -18.75 1.07 -7.38
C ASN A 103 -19.49 -0.26 -7.64
N GLU A 104 -20.18 -0.81 -6.63
CA GLU A 104 -21.09 -1.96 -6.68
C GLU A 104 -20.60 -3.19 -7.50
N GLY A 105 -19.28 -3.33 -7.65
CA GLY A 105 -18.66 -4.45 -8.34
C GLY A 105 -18.01 -4.16 -9.69
N ALA A 106 -17.94 -2.90 -10.11
CA ALA A 106 -17.22 -2.47 -11.32
C ALA A 106 -15.70 -2.25 -11.11
N GLU A 107 -15.14 -2.69 -9.98
CA GLU A 107 -13.72 -2.54 -9.65
C GLU A 107 -12.94 -3.85 -9.84
N ASN A 108 -11.75 -3.72 -10.42
CA ASN A 108 -10.70 -4.72 -10.38
C ASN A 108 -9.48 -4.10 -9.69
N LEU A 109 -9.40 -4.32 -8.38
CA LEU A 109 -8.36 -3.79 -7.51
C LEU A 109 -7.18 -4.76 -7.42
N VAL A 110 -5.99 -4.27 -7.75
CA VAL A 110 -4.73 -4.98 -7.52
C VAL A 110 -3.87 -4.23 -6.52
N THR A 111 -3.45 -4.87 -5.43
CA THR A 111 -2.54 -4.28 -4.45
C THR A 111 -1.19 -5.00 -4.45
N ILE A 112 -0.12 -4.22 -4.32
CA ILE A 112 1.26 -4.69 -4.22
C ILE A 112 1.82 -4.09 -2.94
N GLU A 113 2.05 -4.89 -1.91
CA GLU A 113 2.32 -4.43 -0.54
C GLU A 113 3.55 -5.11 0.07
N HIS A 114 4.09 -4.55 1.16
CA HIS A 114 5.21 -5.16 1.89
C HIS A 114 5.23 -4.76 3.38
N PRO A 115 4.63 -5.55 4.29
CA PRO A 115 3.72 -6.69 4.06
C PRO A 115 2.28 -6.22 3.78
N ILE A 116 1.37 -7.15 3.45
CA ILE A 116 -0.07 -6.83 3.34
C ILE A 116 -0.63 -6.45 4.72
N GLU A 117 -1.10 -5.22 4.88
CA GLU A 117 -1.58 -4.73 6.18
C GLU A 117 -3.07 -5.00 6.37
N PHE A 118 -3.93 -4.72 5.39
CA PHE A 118 -5.38 -4.96 5.48
C PHE A 118 -5.85 -5.97 4.44
N VAL A 119 -6.96 -6.66 4.73
CA VAL A 119 -7.62 -7.57 3.79
C VAL A 119 -9.05 -7.11 3.53
N TYR A 120 -9.52 -7.29 2.31
CA TYR A 120 -10.84 -6.82 1.86
C TYR A 120 -11.89 -7.93 1.86
N ASP A 121 -11.64 -9.06 2.52
CA ASP A 121 -12.52 -10.22 2.56
C ASP A 121 -13.92 -9.86 3.11
N ASP A 122 -13.96 -9.13 4.22
CA ASP A 122 -15.19 -8.72 4.92
C ASP A 122 -15.78 -7.38 4.42
N VAL A 123 -15.20 -6.79 3.36
CA VAL A 123 -15.73 -5.57 2.74
C VAL A 123 -16.84 -5.95 1.76
N ASN A 124 -17.97 -5.24 1.84
CA ASN A 124 -19.04 -5.36 0.85
C ASN A 124 -18.56 -4.76 -0.47
N LYS A 125 -18.22 -5.63 -1.42
CA LYS A 125 -17.55 -5.25 -2.68
C LYS A 125 -18.34 -5.66 -3.94
N GLY A 126 -19.59 -6.09 -3.80
CA GLY A 126 -20.40 -6.58 -4.92
C GLY A 126 -19.67 -7.64 -5.75
N SER A 127 -19.59 -7.44 -7.07
CA SER A 127 -18.81 -8.29 -7.99
C SER A 127 -17.34 -7.87 -8.19
N ALA A 128 -16.82 -6.94 -7.38
CA ALA A 128 -15.48 -6.42 -7.57
C ALA A 128 -14.44 -7.49 -7.26
N LEU A 129 -13.34 -7.46 -8.01
CA LEU A 129 -12.21 -8.35 -7.83
C LEU A 129 -11.14 -7.63 -7.01
N VAL A 130 -10.57 -8.33 -6.03
CA VAL A 130 -9.46 -7.85 -5.23
C VAL A 130 -8.34 -8.89 -5.29
N THR A 131 -7.18 -8.49 -5.78
CA THR A 131 -5.96 -9.30 -5.77
C THR A 131 -4.89 -8.58 -4.96
N GLN A 132 -4.37 -9.22 -3.91
CA GLN A 132 -3.31 -8.65 -3.07
C GLN A 132 -2.04 -9.48 -3.20
N MET A 133 -0.93 -8.83 -3.54
CA MET A 133 0.39 -9.43 -3.66
C MET A 133 1.34 -8.85 -2.62
N GLU A 134 2.05 -9.71 -1.90
CA GLU A 134 3.13 -9.31 -1.00
C GLU A 134 4.48 -9.42 -1.71
N VAL A 135 5.24 -8.31 -1.74
CA VAL A 135 6.60 -8.31 -2.28
C VAL A 135 7.49 -9.23 -1.43
N GLY A 136 8.33 -10.03 -2.08
CA GLY A 136 9.17 -11.04 -1.44
C GLY A 136 8.48 -12.37 -1.16
N ARG A 137 7.14 -12.42 -1.13
CA ARG A 137 6.36 -13.65 -0.98
C ARG A 137 5.71 -14.10 -2.29
N ASP A 138 4.95 -13.20 -2.92
CA ASP A 138 4.14 -13.49 -4.11
C ASP A 138 4.77 -12.89 -5.38
N ILE A 139 5.48 -11.75 -5.25
CA ILE A 139 6.14 -11.04 -6.35
C ILE A 139 7.53 -10.54 -5.95
N ALA A 140 8.46 -10.45 -6.90
CA ALA A 140 9.86 -10.15 -6.60
C ALA A 140 10.13 -8.69 -6.18
N SER A 141 9.40 -7.72 -6.72
CA SER A 141 9.56 -6.28 -6.45
C SER A 141 8.27 -5.51 -6.74
N PHE A 142 8.19 -4.26 -6.27
CA PHE A 142 7.06 -3.39 -6.58
C PHE A 142 6.91 -3.15 -8.08
N SER A 143 7.99 -2.78 -8.79
CA SER A 143 7.98 -2.62 -10.25
C SER A 143 7.43 -3.87 -10.97
N LYS A 144 7.90 -5.08 -10.62
CA LYS A 144 7.40 -6.33 -11.20
C LYS A 144 5.94 -6.58 -10.86
N GLY A 145 5.50 -6.16 -9.67
CA GLY A 145 4.09 -6.14 -9.28
C GLY A 145 3.25 -5.25 -10.19
N VAL A 146 3.71 -4.04 -10.51
CA VAL A 146 2.97 -3.13 -11.40
C VAL A 146 2.91 -3.70 -12.81
N GLU A 147 4.02 -4.21 -13.34
CA GLU A 147 4.03 -4.88 -14.66
C GLU A 147 3.07 -6.06 -14.74
N ASN A 148 2.96 -6.85 -13.66
CA ASN A 148 2.03 -7.96 -13.59
C ASN A 148 0.58 -7.46 -13.48
N ALA A 149 0.34 -6.48 -12.60
CA ALA A 149 -0.97 -5.89 -12.38
C ALA A 149 -1.56 -5.36 -13.70
N LEU A 150 -0.79 -4.65 -14.52
CA LEU A 150 -1.25 -4.12 -15.82
C LEU A 150 -1.75 -5.21 -16.80
N ARG A 151 -1.37 -6.48 -16.61
CA ARG A 151 -1.86 -7.61 -17.42
C ARG A 151 -3.14 -8.23 -16.89
N MET A 152 -3.61 -7.78 -15.73
CA MET A 152 -4.82 -8.26 -15.08
C MET A 152 -6.06 -7.44 -15.44
N ALA A 153 -5.94 -6.48 -16.36
CA ALA A 153 -6.97 -5.48 -16.68
C ALA A 153 -7.51 -4.77 -15.40
N PRO A 154 -6.64 -4.21 -14.54
CA PRO A 154 -7.06 -3.56 -13.31
C PRO A 154 -7.75 -2.23 -13.64
N THR A 155 -8.70 -1.83 -12.80
CA THR A 155 -9.20 -0.44 -12.78
C THR A 155 -8.36 0.40 -11.81
N THR A 156 -8.00 -0.21 -10.69
CA THR A 156 -7.31 0.44 -9.58
C THR A 156 -6.07 -0.36 -9.17
N ILE A 157 -4.94 0.32 -8.95
CA ILE A 157 -3.68 -0.28 -8.52
C ILE A 157 -3.19 0.42 -7.25
N LEU A 158 -2.95 -0.33 -6.18
CA LEU A 158 -2.20 0.14 -5.01
C LEU A 158 -0.75 -0.32 -5.10
N ILE A 159 0.17 0.63 -5.15
CA ILE A 159 1.61 0.41 -5.00
C ILE A 159 1.97 0.82 -3.58
N GLY A 160 2.23 -0.15 -2.72
CA GLY A 160 2.46 0.07 -1.29
C GLY A 160 3.52 1.13 -1.02
N GLU A 161 4.57 1.19 -1.84
CA GLU A 161 5.54 2.28 -1.80
C GLU A 161 6.31 2.48 -3.10
N SER A 162 6.54 3.75 -3.48
CA SER A 162 7.36 4.13 -4.64
C SER A 162 8.67 4.77 -4.19
N ARG A 163 9.73 3.96 -3.99
CA ARG A 163 11.03 4.44 -3.47
C ARG A 163 12.10 4.60 -4.55
N ASP A 164 12.14 3.67 -5.48
CA ASP A 164 13.16 3.58 -6.52
C ASP A 164 12.62 4.06 -7.88
N GLN A 165 13.53 4.43 -8.77
CA GLN A 165 13.22 4.92 -10.11
C GLN A 165 12.33 3.98 -10.90
N GLU A 166 12.56 2.67 -10.84
CA GLU A 166 11.81 1.69 -11.62
C GLU A 166 10.35 1.69 -11.20
N THR A 167 10.11 1.58 -9.88
CA THR A 167 8.77 1.63 -9.30
C THR A 167 8.09 2.97 -9.55
N ILE A 168 8.80 4.10 -9.39
CA ILE A 168 8.25 5.44 -9.65
C ILE A 168 7.82 5.58 -11.11
N THR A 169 8.68 5.16 -12.04
CA THR A 169 8.38 5.22 -13.48
C THR A 169 7.15 4.39 -13.80
N LYS A 170 7.05 3.17 -13.27
CA LYS A 170 5.90 2.28 -13.47
C LYS A 170 4.60 2.82 -12.85
N THR A 171 4.68 3.42 -11.67
CA THR A 171 3.53 4.09 -11.03
C THR A 171 3.02 5.24 -11.90
N ILE A 172 3.93 6.04 -12.47
CA ILE A 172 3.58 7.14 -13.37
C ILE A 172 2.97 6.62 -14.68
N GLU A 173 3.59 5.60 -15.29
CA GLU A 173 3.05 4.94 -16.48
C GLU A 173 1.63 4.39 -16.24
N ALA A 174 1.38 3.74 -15.10
CA ALA A 174 0.04 3.25 -14.75
C ALA A 174 -0.99 4.39 -14.69
N GLY A 175 -0.66 5.48 -14.00
CA GLY A 175 -1.52 6.67 -13.90
C GLY A 175 -1.81 7.34 -15.25
N ASN A 176 -0.84 7.35 -16.17
CA ASN A 176 -0.99 7.91 -17.51
C ASN A 176 -1.70 7.00 -18.51
N THR A 177 -1.83 5.71 -18.22
CA THR A 177 -2.42 4.71 -19.13
C THR A 177 -3.87 4.37 -18.79
N GLY A 178 -4.57 5.27 -18.09
CA GLY A 178 -6.00 5.11 -17.80
C GLY A 178 -6.31 4.36 -16.51
N HIS A 179 -5.32 4.13 -15.64
CA HIS A 179 -5.53 3.45 -14.35
C HIS A 179 -5.54 4.45 -13.21
N LEU A 180 -6.27 4.14 -12.16
CA LEU A 180 -6.18 4.86 -10.89
C LEU A 180 -5.08 4.22 -10.02
N ALA A 181 -3.97 4.93 -9.85
CA ALA A 181 -2.82 4.46 -9.10
C ALA A 181 -2.74 5.15 -7.73
N TYR A 182 -2.65 4.36 -6.66
CA TYR A 182 -2.40 4.82 -5.30
C TYR A 182 -1.00 4.44 -4.87
N SER A 183 -0.29 5.35 -4.20
CA SER A 183 1.00 5.00 -3.59
C SER A 183 1.27 5.77 -2.31
N THR A 184 2.11 5.19 -1.44
CA THR A 184 2.66 5.92 -0.30
C THR A 184 4.07 6.44 -0.55
N LEU A 185 4.44 7.48 0.19
CA LEU A 185 5.79 8.06 0.19
C LEU A 185 6.24 8.42 1.61
N HIS A 186 7.54 8.26 1.89
CA HIS A 186 8.16 8.84 3.08
C HIS A 186 8.64 10.26 2.81
N ALA A 187 7.73 11.21 3.01
CA ALA A 187 8.00 12.64 2.94
C ALA A 187 7.14 13.39 3.96
N ASN A 188 7.62 14.55 4.42
CA ASN A 188 6.98 15.32 5.49
C ASN A 188 6.07 16.44 4.98
N SER A 189 6.00 16.64 3.66
CA SER A 189 5.16 17.65 3.02
C SER A 189 4.84 17.25 1.58
N VAL A 190 3.85 17.92 0.99
CA VAL A 190 3.50 17.77 -0.43
C VAL A 190 4.70 18.08 -1.32
N SER A 191 5.37 19.21 -1.11
CA SER A 191 6.54 19.63 -1.89
C SER A 191 7.70 18.64 -1.77
N ALA A 192 7.97 18.13 -0.56
CA ALA A 192 9.01 17.13 -0.34
C ALA A 192 8.68 15.80 -1.03
N SER A 193 7.40 15.46 -1.20
CA SER A 193 6.96 14.24 -1.89
C SER A 193 7.33 14.27 -3.36
N ILE A 194 7.03 15.38 -4.03
CA ILE A 194 7.39 15.61 -5.45
C ILE A 194 8.92 15.60 -5.60
N ALA A 195 9.61 16.39 -4.76
CA ALA A 195 11.07 16.46 -4.82
C ALA A 195 11.72 15.09 -4.63
N ARG A 196 11.20 14.27 -3.69
CA ARG A 196 11.69 12.92 -3.43
C ARG A 196 11.53 12.01 -4.65
N MET A 197 10.34 11.97 -5.27
CA MET A 197 10.10 11.14 -6.46
C MET A 197 11.04 11.50 -7.60
N VAL A 198 11.22 12.79 -7.87
CA VAL A 198 12.12 13.26 -8.93
C VAL A 198 13.58 12.94 -8.61
N SER A 199 14.02 13.21 -7.37
CA SER A 199 15.42 13.01 -6.96
C SER A 199 15.84 11.55 -6.86
N ALA A 200 14.88 10.62 -6.76
CA ALA A 200 15.13 9.18 -6.77
C ALA A 200 15.44 8.65 -8.18
N CYS A 201 15.30 9.49 -9.21
CA CYS A 201 15.58 9.15 -10.60
C CYS A 201 16.91 9.75 -11.09
N ASP A 202 17.53 9.07 -12.04
CA ASP A 202 18.73 9.46 -12.78
C ASP A 202 18.51 10.82 -13.45
N VAL A 203 19.56 11.65 -13.42
CA VAL A 203 19.51 13.07 -13.81
C VAL A 203 18.98 13.24 -15.24
N GLU A 204 19.33 12.32 -16.13
CA GLU A 204 18.95 12.30 -17.54
C GLU A 204 17.44 12.22 -17.75
N ILE A 205 16.72 11.54 -16.86
CA ILE A 205 15.27 11.34 -16.99
C ILE A 205 14.44 12.24 -16.07
N GLN A 206 15.05 12.96 -15.13
CA GLN A 206 14.30 13.77 -14.14
C GLN A 206 13.36 14.79 -14.78
N ASN A 207 13.75 15.41 -15.90
CA ASN A 207 12.87 16.36 -16.57
C ASN A 207 11.65 15.68 -17.19
N LYS A 208 11.81 14.48 -17.75
CA LYS A 208 10.69 13.68 -18.23
C LYS A 208 9.79 13.27 -17.06
N ILE A 209 10.36 12.74 -15.98
CA ILE A 209 9.61 12.34 -14.77
C ILE A 209 8.79 13.50 -14.20
N LYS A 210 9.32 14.73 -14.19
CA LYS A 210 8.56 15.91 -13.74
C LYS A 210 7.32 16.16 -14.58
N VAL A 211 7.46 16.13 -15.92
CA VAL A 211 6.34 16.36 -16.84
C VAL A 211 5.31 15.25 -16.68
N ASP A 212 5.75 14.00 -16.77
CA ASP A 212 4.86 12.84 -16.70
C ASP A 212 4.14 12.77 -15.32
N LEU A 213 4.82 13.16 -14.24
CA LEU A 213 4.22 13.24 -12.91
C LEU A 213 3.17 14.35 -12.83
N ILE A 214 3.42 15.53 -13.38
CA ILE A 214 2.45 16.64 -13.39
C ILE A 214 1.17 16.23 -14.12
N ASP A 215 1.31 15.53 -15.25
CA ASP A 215 0.16 15.10 -16.06
C ASP A 215 -0.66 14.00 -15.37
N ALA A 216 0.02 13.07 -14.69
CA ALA A 216 -0.62 11.95 -14.04
C ALA A 216 -1.23 12.30 -12.66
N LEU A 217 -0.67 13.28 -11.95
CA LEU A 217 -1.00 13.54 -10.55
C LEU A 217 -2.42 14.09 -10.36
N LYS A 218 -3.18 13.50 -9.43
CA LYS A 218 -4.51 13.96 -9.02
C LYS A 218 -4.52 14.56 -7.63
N LEU A 219 -3.84 13.91 -6.69
CA LEU A 219 -3.85 14.33 -5.28
C LEU A 219 -2.56 13.95 -4.57
N ILE A 220 -2.11 14.82 -3.66
CA ILE A 220 -1.09 14.50 -2.66
C ILE A 220 -1.61 14.91 -1.29
N VAL A 221 -1.65 13.95 -0.36
CA VAL A 221 -1.96 14.19 1.06
C VAL A 221 -0.69 13.99 1.86
N ALA A 222 -0.26 14.99 2.65
CA ALA A 222 0.84 14.85 3.60
C ALA A 222 0.29 14.67 5.02
N GLN A 223 0.42 13.46 5.56
CA GLN A 223 -0.22 13.04 6.81
C GLN A 223 0.78 12.99 7.98
N ARG A 224 0.33 13.49 9.13
CA ARG A 224 1.04 13.43 10.40
C ARG A 224 0.07 13.12 11.54
N LEU A 225 0.41 12.11 12.34
CA LEU A 225 -0.24 11.90 13.63
C LEU A 225 0.47 12.77 14.68
N LEU A 226 -0.32 13.49 15.48
CA LEU A 226 0.15 14.40 16.52
C LEU A 226 0.16 13.73 17.90
#